data_AF-A0A847VGZ6-F1
#
_entry.id   AF-A0A847VGZ6-F1
#
_cell.length_a   1.000
_cell.length_b   1.000
_cell.length_c   1.000
_cell.angle_alpha   90.00
_cell.angle_beta   90.00
_cell.angle_gamma   90.00
#
_symmetry.space_group_name_H-M   'P 1'
#
loop_
_entity.id
_entity.type
_entity.pdbx_description
1 polymer ?
#
loop_
_entity_poly.entity_id
_entity_poly.type
_entity_poly.pdbx_seq_one_letter_code
_entity_poly.pdbx_strand_id
1 'polypeptide(L)' 'MPTLRRLDPAAARDNAAWDAYVLAQPQATFFHRAGWQRVLRDAFRHDTHFLYTERDGRVSGV' A
#
# COMPACT_ATOMS: atom_id res chain seq x y z
N MET A 1 -7.54 15.50 -9.96
CA MET A 1 -8.05 15.06 -8.64
C MET A 1 -7.44 13.71 -8.30
N PRO A 2 -7.15 13.40 -7.03
CA PRO A 2 -6.66 12.09 -6.67
C PRO A 2 -7.76 11.02 -6.86
N THR A 3 -7.39 9.85 -7.37
CA THR A 3 -8.28 8.68 -7.45
C THR A 3 -8.01 7.73 -6.30
N LEU A 4 -9.06 7.28 -5.61
CA LEU A 4 -8.95 6.26 -4.55
C LEU A 4 -8.90 4.87 -5.18
N ARG A 5 -7.95 4.04 -4.74
CA ARG A 5 -7.77 2.65 -5.20
C ARG A 5 -7.54 1.73 -4.00
N ARG A 6 -7.87 0.45 -4.16
CA ARG A 6 -7.50 -0.63 -3.24
C ARG A 6 -6.31 -1.38 -3.82
N LEU A 7 -5.30 -1.64 -2.98
CA LEU A 7 -4.11 -2.37 -3.38
C LEU A 7 -4.42 -3.87 -3.52
N ASP A 8 -4.16 -4.41 -4.71
CA ASP A 8 -4.15 -5.85 -4.95
C ASP A 8 -2.81 -6.45 -4.48
N PRO A 9 -2.80 -7.43 -3.55
CA PRO A 9 -1.60 -8.13 -3.12
C PRO A 9 -0.80 -8.80 -4.25
N ALA A 10 -1.40 -9.07 -5.40
CA ALA A 10 -0.73 -9.68 -6.55
C ALA A 10 -0.12 -8.64 -7.53
N ALA A 11 -0.51 -7.37 -7.44
CA ALA A 11 -0.07 -6.32 -8.36
C ALA A 11 1.34 -5.79 -8.02
N ALA A 12 2.38 -6.53 -8.40
CA ALA A 12 3.78 -6.25 -8.01
C ALA A 12 4.21 -4.79 -8.26
N ARG A 13 3.80 -4.19 -9.38
CA ARG A 13 4.12 -2.78 -9.72
C ARG A 13 3.51 -1.80 -8.71
N ASP A 14 2.25 -1.98 -8.34
CA ASP A 14 1.54 -1.08 -7.44
C ASP A 14 2.04 -1.25 -6.01
N ASN A 15 2.38 -2.48 -5.62
CA ASN A 15 3.01 -2.78 -4.34
C ASN A 15 4.38 -2.06 -4.21
N ALA A 16 5.17 -2.03 -5.29
CA ALA A 16 6.44 -1.31 -5.31
C ALA A 16 6.24 0.22 -5.25
N ALA A 17 5.25 0.75 -5.96
CA ALA A 17 4.93 2.18 -5.91
C ALA A 17 4.43 2.63 -4.52
N TRP A 18 3.61 1.79 -3.88
CA TRP A 18 3.19 1.95 -2.50
C TRP A 18 4.39 1.97 -1.54
N ASP A 19 5.25 0.95 -1.61
CA ASP A 19 6.42 0.85 -0.73
C ASP A 19 7.37 2.04 -0.91
N ALA A 20 7.57 2.52 -2.14
CA ALA A 20 8.36 3.71 -2.41
C ALA A 20 7.76 4.97 -1.76
N TYR A 21 6.43 5.13 -1.81
CA TYR A 21 5.75 6.24 -1.13
C TYR A 21 5.92 6.14 0.39
N VAL A 22 5.66 4.96 0.97
CA VAL A 22 5.80 4.69 2.42
C VAL A 22 7.21 4.98 2.91
N LEU A 23 8.24 4.52 2.20
CA LEU A 23 9.64 4.73 2.57
C LEU A 23 10.06 6.21 2.53
N ALA A 24 9.36 7.05 1.77
CA ALA A 24 9.61 8.48 1.73
C ALA A 24 8.95 9.26 2.89
N GLN A 25 8.08 8.63 3.69
CA GLN A 25 7.35 9.31 4.77
C GLN A 25 8.07 9.15 6.13
N PRO A 26 8.47 10.25 6.80
CA PRO A 26 9.17 10.17 8.09
C PRO A 26 8.37 9.48 9.21
N GLN A 27 7.05 9.58 9.17
CA GLN A 27 6.14 8.98 10.14
C GLN A 27 5.79 7.52 9.84
N ALA A 28 6.15 7.03 8.65
CA ALA A 28 5.83 5.67 8.28
C ALA A 28 6.75 4.66 8.97
N THR A 29 6.17 3.51 9.28
CA THR A 29 6.89 2.36 9.81
C THR A 29 6.83 1.21 8.83
N PHE A 30 7.66 0.19 9.06
CA PHE A 30 7.64 -1.05 8.30
C PHE A 30 6.24 -1.69 8.18
N PHE A 31 5.38 -1.50 9.17
CA PHE A 31 4.00 -2.03 9.18
C PHE A 31 3.07 -1.39 8.14
N HIS A 32 3.44 -0.26 7.55
CA HIS A 32 2.69 0.40 6.49
C HIS A 32 3.02 -0.15 5.11
N ARG A 33 4.06 -0.99 4.97
CA ARG A 33 4.48 -1.53 3.68
C ARG A 33 3.47 -2.55 3.14
N ALA A 34 3.39 -2.65 1.82
CA ALA A 34 2.46 -3.53 1.13
C ALA A 34 2.63 -5.01 1.51
N GLY A 35 3.85 -5.44 1.84
CA GLY A 35 4.11 -6.80 2.32
C GLY A 35 3.33 -7.17 3.59
N TRP A 36 2.97 -6.18 4.42
CA TRP A 36 2.21 -6.41 5.64
C TRP A 36 0.77 -6.86 5.38
N GLN A 37 0.21 -6.46 4.24
CA GLN A 37 -1.08 -6.96 3.77
C GLN A 37 -1.09 -8.50 3.64
N ARG A 38 0.00 -9.09 3.11
CA ARG A 38 0.12 -10.55 2.97
C ARG A 38 0.26 -11.23 4.31
N VAL A 39 1.05 -10.67 5.23
CA VAL A 39 1.20 -11.21 6.58
C VAL A 39 -0.14 -11.26 7.32
N LEU A 40 -0.88 -10.15 7.31
CA LEU A 40 -2.20 -10.06 7.95
C LEU A 40 -3.20 -11.08 7.36
N ARG A 41 -3.22 -11.24 6.04
CA ARG A 41 -4.11 -12.19 5.37
C ARG A 41 -3.68 -13.65 5.57
N ASP A 42 -2.39 -13.95 5.40
CA ASP A 42 -1.91 -15.33 5.26
C ASP A 42 -1.59 -15.97 6.62
N ALA A 43 -1.00 -15.21 7.54
CA ALA A 43 -0.67 -15.68 8.88
C ALA A 43 -1.83 -15.47 9.86
N PHE A 44 -2.43 -14.28 9.85
CA PHE A 44 -3.45 -13.90 10.83
C PHE A 44 -4.89 -14.10 10.34
N ARG A 45 -5.09 -14.44 9.06
CA ARG A 45 -6.41 -14.67 8.46
C ARG A 45 -7.37 -13.48 8.60
N HIS A 46 -6.81 -12.27 8.60
CA HIS A 46 -7.58 -11.04 8.65
C HIS A 46 -7.83 -10.49 7.25
N ASP A 47 -9.04 -9.95 7.05
CA ASP A 47 -9.32 -9.11 5.91
C ASP A 47 -8.51 -7.81 5.98
N THR A 48 -8.03 -7.37 4.83
CA THR A 48 -7.15 -6.19 4.72
C THR A 48 -7.72 -5.16 3.76
N HIS A 49 -7.74 -3.90 4.18
CA HIS A 49 -8.22 -2.77 3.38
C HIS A 49 -7.08 -1.78 3.15
N PHE A 50 -6.12 -2.14 2.31
CA PHE A 50 -5.01 -1.28 1.93
C PHE A 50 -5.50 -0.36 0.80
N LEU A 51 -5.73 0.91 1.14
CA LEU A 51 -6.25 1.92 0.23
C LEU A 51 -5.17 2.97 -0.04
N TYR A 52 -5.09 3.45 -1.28
CA TYR A 52 -4.19 4.54 -1.63
C TYR A 52 -4.88 5.52 -2.55
N THR A 53 -4.32 6.73 -2.57
CA THR A 53 -4.67 7.75 -3.55
C THR A 53 -3.60 7.82 -4.63
N GLU A 54 -4.03 8.01 -5.87
CA GLU A 54 -3.15 8.24 -7.01
C GLU A 54 -3.43 9.60 -7.64
N ARG A 55 -2.38 10.37 -7.89
CA ARG A 55 -2.44 11.63 -8.62
C ARG A 55 -1.34 11.63 -9.68
N ASP A 56 -1.71 11.91 -10.93
CA ASP A 56 -0.79 11.99 -12.06
C ASP A 56 0.09 10.72 -12.21
N GLY A 57 -0.53 9.55 -12.01
CA GLY A 57 0.12 8.23 -12.11
C GLY A 57 1.03 7.87 -10.94
N ARG A 58 1.02 8.64 -9.84
CA ARG A 58 1.86 8.42 -8.66
C ARG A 58 1.02 8.28 -7.40
N VAL A 59 1.46 7.42 -6.49
CA VAL A 59 0.88 7.32 -5.15
C VAL A 59 1.07 8.65 -4.42
N SER A 60 -0.01 9.20 -3.89
CA SER A 60 -0.03 10.47 -3.17
C SER A 60 -0.47 10.36 -1.70
N GLY A 61 -0.84 9.16 -1.26
CA GLY A 61 -1.30 8.91 0.11
C GLY A 61 -1.71 7.45 0.30
N VAL A 62 -1.52 6.95 1.52
CA VAL A 62 -1.91 5.62 2.02
C VAL A 62 -2.53 5.73 3.40
#